data_AF-A0A971RE73-F1
#
_entry.id   AF-A0A971RE73-F1
#
_cell.length_a   1.000
_cell.length_b   1.000
_cell.length_c   1.000
_cell.angle_alpha   90.00
_cell.angle_beta   90.00
_cell.angle_gamma   90.00
#
_symmetry.space_group_name_H-M   'P 1'
#
loop_
_entity.id
_entity.type
_entity.pdbx_description
1 polymer ?
#
loop_
_entity_poly.entity_id
_entity_poly.type
_entity_poly.pdbx_seq_one_letter_code
_entity_poly.pdbx_strand_id
1 'polypeptide(L)' 'MPHLGTPELILILVIVVAVFGAGKLANLGGALGKGVRDFRTSLKDPDAKKDDEIAEATKAVSQGPVAAPAEP' A
#
# COMPACT_ATOMS: atom_id res chain seq x y z
N MET A 1 32.20 -15.90 5.63
CA MET A 1 31.40 -15.73 4.39
C MET A 1 30.33 -14.69 4.72
N PRO A 2 30.04 -13.70 3.88
CA PRO A 2 28.94 -12.78 4.16
C PRO A 2 27.65 -13.60 4.21
N HIS A 3 27.03 -13.66 5.39
CA HIS A 3 25.77 -14.34 5.58
C HIS A 3 24.69 -13.39 5.10
N LEU A 4 23.95 -13.75 4.06
CA LEU A 4 22.76 -13.02 3.64
C LEU A 4 21.64 -13.29 4.64
N GLY A 5 21.77 -12.71 5.83
CA GLY A 5 20.76 -12.77 6.86
C GLY A 5 19.65 -11.75 6.61
N THR A 6 18.61 -11.83 7.43
CA THR A 6 17.59 -10.79 7.55
C THR A 6 18.16 -9.37 7.73
N PRO A 7 19.22 -9.11 8.54
CA PRO A 7 19.73 -7.75 8.70
C PRO A 7 20.39 -7.19 7.43
N GLU A 8 21.13 -7.98 6.66
CA GLU A 8 21.72 -7.54 5.39
C GLU A 8 20.66 -7.19 4.35
N LEU A 9 19.57 -7.96 4.27
CA LEU A 9 18.45 -7.63 3.37
C LEU A 9 17.76 -6.32 3.76
N ILE A 10 17.62 -6.05 5.06
CA ILE A 10 17.07 -4.77 5.55
C ILE A 10 18.00 -3.61 5.13
N LEU A 11 19.32 -3.75 5.26
CA LEU A 11 20.27 -2.72 4.85
C LEU A 11 20.16 -2.40 3.35
N ILE A 12 20.05 -3.43 2.51
CA ILE A 12 19.85 -3.27 1.06
C ILE A 12 18.50 -2.58 0.78
N LEU A 13 17.44 -2.99 1.47
CA LEU A 13 16.11 -2.38 1.33
C LEU A 13 16.13 -0.89 1.65
N VAL A 14 16.83 -0.48 2.72
CA VAL A 14 16.99 0.94 3.08
C VAL A 14 17.67 1.72 1.96
N ILE A 15 18.72 1.17 1.34
CA ILE A 15 19.40 1.82 0.21
C ILE A 15 18.46 1.95 -1.00
N VAL A 16 17.71 0.91 -1.33
CA VAL A 16 16.72 0.94 -2.42
C VAL A 16 15.66 2.02 -2.14
N VAL A 17 15.13 2.08 -0.92
CA VAL A 17 14.17 3.13 -0.53
C VAL A 17 14.80 4.52 -0.58
N ALA A 18 16.09 4.68 -0.25
CA ALA A 18 16.77 5.96 -0.34
C ALA A 18 16.94 6.44 -1.79
N VAL A 19 17.24 5.54 -2.73
CA VAL A 19 17.41 5.86 -4.15
C VAL A 19 16.07 6.09 -4.86
N PHE A 20 15.10 5.19 -4.65
CA PHE A 20 13.82 5.24 -5.35
C PHE A 20 12.76 6.08 -4.61
N GLY A 21 12.88 6.21 -3.29
CA GLY A 21 11.90 6.84 -2.41
C GLY A 21 10.79 5.87 -1.95
N ALA A 22 10.27 6.09 -0.75
CA ALA A 22 9.19 5.27 -0.18
C ALA A 22 7.88 5.34 -1.01
N GLY A 23 7.57 6.52 -1.58
CA GLY A 23 6.36 6.72 -2.39
C GLY A 23 6.37 5.94 -3.71
N LYS A 24 7.51 5.88 -4.41
CA LYS A 24 7.65 5.09 -5.65
C LYS A 24 7.53 3.59 -5.38
N LEU A 25 8.20 3.11 -4.32
CA LEU A 25 8.13 1.70 -3.92
C LEU A 25 6.71 1.31 -3.50
N ALA A 26 6.01 2.16 -2.73
CA ALA A 26 4.63 1.91 -2.31
C ALA A 26 3.65 1.92 -3.50
N ASN A 27 3.81 2.85 -4.45
CA ASN A 27 2.98 2.90 -5.65
C ASN A 27 3.16 1.65 -6.53
N LEU A 28 4.41 1.23 -6.75
CA LEU A 28 4.72 0.02 -7.50
C LEU A 28 4.26 -1.25 -6.76
N GLY A 29 4.48 -1.30 -5.44
CA GLY A 29 4.04 -2.40 -4.59
C GLY A 29 2.53 -2.54 -4.51
N GLY A 30 1.78 -1.44 -4.49
CA GLY A 30 0.31 -1.46 -4.53
C GLY A 30 -0.23 -2.05 -5.84
N ALA A 31 0.34 -1.64 -6.98
CA ALA A 31 -0.04 -2.18 -8.30
C ALA A 31 0.31 -3.66 -8.44
N LEU A 32 1.53 -4.04 -8.05
CA LEU A 32 1.97 -5.45 -8.04
C LEU A 32 1.16 -6.29 -7.06
N GLY A 33 0.87 -5.76 -5.87
CA GLY A 33 0.09 -6.44 -4.84
C GLY A 33 -1.33 -6.74 -5.29
N LYS A 34 -1.99 -5.80 -5.97
CA LYS A 34 -3.33 -6.02 -6.53
C LYS A 34 -3.30 -7.11 -7.62
N GLY A 35 -2.33 -7.04 -8.54
CA GLY A 35 -2.15 -8.09 -9.56
C GLY A 35 -1.85 -9.48 -8.99
N VAL A 36 -1.01 -9.57 -7.95
CA VAL A 36 -0.70 -10.84 -7.27
C VAL A 36 -1.92 -11.35 -6.50
N ARG A 37 -2.71 -10.47 -5.88
CA ARG A 37 -3.94 -10.83 -5.17
C ARG A 37 -4.99 -11.36 -6.15
N ASP A 38 -5.22 -10.68 -7.27
CA ASP A 38 -6.11 -11.14 -8.33
C ASP A 38 -5.65 -12.48 -8.91
N PHE A 39 -4.35 -12.63 -9.19
CA PHE A 39 -3.76 -13.89 -9.66
C PHE A 39 -3.96 -15.03 -8.66
N ARG A 40 -3.73 -14.76 -7.37
CA ARG A 40 -3.97 -15.75 -6.30
C ARG A 40 -5.46 -16.10 -6.20
N THR A 41 -6.36 -15.13 -6.30
CA THR A 41 -7.80 -15.37 -6.24
C THR A 41 -8.25 -16.24 -7.41
N SER A 42 -7.84 -15.92 -8.64
CA SER A 42 -8.16 -16.72 -9.83
C SER A 42 -7.58 -18.13 -9.79
N LEU A 43 -6.44 -18.34 -9.14
CA LEU A 43 -5.85 -19.67 -8.94
C LEU A 43 -6.52 -20.48 -7.82
N LYS A 44 -7.19 -19.83 -6.86
CA LYS A 44 -7.69 -20.48 -5.64
C LYS A 44 -9.15 -20.87 -5.70
N ASP A 45 -10.03 -20.16 -6.42
CA ASP A 45 -11.43 -20.59 -6.62
C ASP A 45 -12.19 -19.72 -7.65
N PRO A 46 -13.05 -20.30 -8.53
CA PRO A 46 -13.88 -19.55 -9.48
C PRO A 46 -15.05 -18.76 -8.83
N ASP A 47 -15.43 -18.99 -7.57
CA ASP A 47 -16.59 -18.35 -6.91
C ASP A 47 -16.23 -17.27 -5.86
N ALA A 48 -14.94 -16.94 -5.70
CA ALA A 48 -14.46 -15.96 -4.71
C ALA A 48 -14.46 -14.51 -5.23
N LYS A 49 -15.62 -13.94 -5.54
CA LYS A 49 -15.77 -12.50 -5.84
C LYS A 49 -16.66 -11.80 -4.82
N LYS A 50 -16.11 -11.34 -3.68
CA LYS A 50 -16.82 -10.40 -2.79
C LYS A 50 -15.99 -9.76 -1.65
N ASP A 51 -14.78 -9.26 -1.88
CA ASP A 51 -14.00 -8.63 -0.79
C ASP A 51 -13.15 -7.40 -1.21
N ASP A 52 -13.68 -6.50 -2.05
CA ASP A 52 -12.93 -5.30 -2.50
C ASP A 52 -13.67 -3.96 -2.31
N GLU A 53 -14.70 -3.87 -1.43
CA GLU A 53 -15.40 -2.59 -1.14
C GLU A 53 -14.83 -1.81 0.07
N ILE A 54 -13.83 -2.33 0.79
CA ILE A 54 -13.27 -1.68 1.99
C ILE A 54 -11.92 -1.01 1.68
N ALA A 55 -11.90 -0.04 0.77
CA ALA A 55 -10.71 0.82 0.58
C ALA A 55 -11.04 2.27 0.17
N GLU A 56 -12.32 2.65 0.07
CA GLU A 56 -12.76 4.02 -0.28
C GLU A 56 -13.22 4.84 0.94
N ALA A 57 -12.93 4.42 2.18
CA ALA A 57 -13.31 5.18 3.39
C ALA A 57 -12.18 6.04 3.98
N THR A 58 -10.92 5.88 3.55
CA THR A 58 -9.78 6.51 4.26
C THR A 58 -9.32 7.85 3.68
N LYS A 59 -9.94 8.36 2.60
CA LYS A 59 -9.57 9.67 2.00
C LYS A 59 -10.51 10.83 2.36
N ALA A 60 -11.61 10.58 3.07
CA ALA A 60 -12.58 11.62 3.46
C ALA A 60 -12.27 12.33 4.80
N VAL A 61 -11.27 11.89 5.57
CA VAL A 61 -10.89 12.52 6.86
C VAL A 61 -9.46 13.07 6.78
N SER A 62 -9.24 14.12 5.98
CA SER A 62 -8.03 14.95 6.10
C SER A 62 -8.17 16.37 5.52
N GLN A 63 -9.35 16.77 5.05
CA GLN A 63 -9.64 18.19 4.79
C GLN A 63 -10.73 18.66 5.75
N GLY A 64 -10.35 18.90 7.01
CA GLY A 64 -10.88 20.07 7.69
C GLY A 64 -10.21 21.27 7.02
N PRO A 65 -10.99 22.19 6.42
CA PRO A 65 -11.30 23.40 7.15
C PRO A 65 -12.61 24.07 6.70
N VAL A 66 -13.54 24.32 7.62
CA VAL A 66 -14.35 25.55 7.54
C VAL A 66 -14.41 26.13 8.94
N ALA A 67 -13.57 27.14 9.14
CA ALA A 67 -13.70 28.10 10.21
C ALA A 67 -15.09 28.76 10.17
N ALA A 68 -15.56 29.15 11.36
CA ALA A 68 -16.77 29.90 11.69
C ALA A 68 -17.17 30.99 10.66
N PRO A 69 -18.47 31.34 10.54
CA PRO A 69 -19.00 32.39 11.41
C PRO A 69 -20.51 32.28 11.78
N ALA A 70 -20.86 32.87 12.93
CA ALA A 70 -22.09 33.59 13.27
C ALA A 70 -23.49 32.98 12.98
N GLU A 71 -24.24 32.70 14.07
CA GLU A 71 -25.60 33.20 14.46
C GLU A 71 -26.75 33.24 13.42
N PRO A 72 -28.05 33.24 13.82
CA PRO A 72 -28.66 33.74 15.08
C PRO A 72 -29.33 32.70 15.99
#